data_AF-A0A8S1ZGJ0-F1
#
_entry.id   AF-A0A8S1ZGJ0-F1
#
_cell.length_a   1.000
_cell.length_b   1.000
_cell.length_c   1.000
_cell.angle_alpha   90.00
_cell.angle_beta   90.00
_cell.angle_gamma   90.00
#
_symmetry.space_group_name_H-M   'P 1'
#
loop_
_entity.id
_entity.type
_entity.pdbx_description
1 polymer ?
#
loop_
_entity_poly.entity_id
_entity_poly.type
_entity_poly.pdbx_seq_one_letter_code
_entity_poly.pdbx_strand_id
1 'polypeptide(L)'
;MAVTSSSMLLRNFSTAGRVAQSVRVTSRIFFSTGELIRVLPYTRSSRSISSTRAAHNEEAAAKAAASVADTGAPTIFDKIIAKKIPSDIIYEDENVLAFRDINPQAPVHVLVIPKLRDGLTTLGNAEPRHVEVLGQLLHASKIVAEKEGILDGFRVVINNGVEACQSVYHLHLHVLGGRQMKWPPG
;
A
#
# COMPACT_ATOMS: atom_id res chain seq x y z
N MET A 1 5.65 -58.58 3.43
CA MET A 1 6.86 -58.09 4.13
C MET A 1 6.54 -56.75 4.75
N ALA A 2 6.62 -56.68 6.07
CA ALA A 2 6.41 -55.47 6.87
C ALA A 2 7.67 -54.60 6.85
N VAL A 3 7.52 -53.27 6.93
CA VAL A 3 8.24 -52.40 7.88
C VAL A 3 7.37 -51.16 8.18
N THR A 4 7.26 -50.87 9.47
CA THR A 4 6.61 -49.77 10.18
C THR A 4 7.55 -48.57 10.40
N SER A 5 7.01 -47.35 10.53
CA SER A 5 7.45 -46.26 11.46
C SER A 5 6.44 -45.10 11.32
N SER A 6 5.60 -44.68 12.29
CA SER A 6 5.83 -44.07 13.63
C SER A 6 7.03 -43.12 13.67
N SER A 7 7.00 -41.89 14.18
CA SER A 7 6.01 -41.04 14.86
C SER A 7 6.76 -39.73 15.17
N MET A 8 6.11 -38.56 15.15
CA MET A 8 6.25 -37.62 16.28
C MET A 8 5.18 -36.52 16.26
N LEU A 9 4.40 -36.53 17.33
CA LEU A 9 3.49 -35.50 17.80
C LEU A 9 4.30 -34.28 18.28
N LEU A 10 3.71 -33.09 18.23
CA LEU A 10 3.16 -32.45 19.45
C LEU A 10 2.36 -31.19 19.12
N ARG A 11 1.10 -31.24 19.56
CA ARG A 11 0.18 -30.12 19.72
C ARG A 11 0.67 -29.26 20.88
N ASN A 12 0.40 -27.95 20.83
CA ASN A 12 0.16 -27.15 22.04
C ASN A 12 -1.06 -26.25 21.81
N PHE A 13 -2.21 -26.75 22.29
CA PHE A 13 -3.30 -25.90 22.75
C PHE A 13 -3.01 -25.54 24.20
N SER A 14 -3.04 -24.25 24.53
CA SER A 14 -3.19 -23.81 25.92
C SER A 14 -4.28 -22.74 25.97
N THR A 15 -5.47 -23.20 26.34
CA THR A 15 -6.51 -22.38 26.96
C THR A 15 -6.12 -22.11 28.41
N ALA A 16 -6.01 -20.83 28.78
CA ALA A 16 -6.09 -20.41 30.17
C ALA A 16 -6.81 -19.06 30.23
N GLY A 17 -8.08 -19.11 30.62
CA GLY A 17 -8.79 -17.92 31.07
C GLY A 17 -8.15 -17.39 32.35
N ARG A 18 -8.11 -16.06 32.49
CA ARG A 18 -7.91 -15.42 33.79
C ARG A 18 -9.00 -14.38 34.03
N VAL A 19 -9.59 -14.58 35.19
CA VAL A 19 -10.59 -13.79 35.90
C VAL A 19 -10.05 -12.38 36.12
N ALA A 20 -10.85 -11.36 35.77
CA ALA A 20 -10.59 -9.98 36.15
C ALA A 20 -10.88 -9.80 37.65
N GLN A 21 -9.83 -9.58 38.45
CA GLN A 21 -9.99 -9.12 39.83
C GLN A 21 -10.15 -7.61 39.86
N SER A 22 -11.27 -7.15 40.41
CA SER A 22 -11.55 -5.74 40.71
C SER A 22 -10.72 -5.28 41.91
N VAL A 23 -9.69 -4.47 41.67
CA VAL A 23 -8.96 -3.78 42.75
C VAL A 23 -9.75 -2.54 43.14
N ARG A 24 -10.32 -2.55 44.36
CA ARG A 24 -10.82 -1.34 45.02
C ARG A 24 -9.63 -0.56 45.58
N VAL A 25 -9.44 0.68 45.15
CA VAL A 25 -8.52 1.62 45.78
C VAL A 25 -9.34 2.50 46.73
N THR A 26 -9.10 2.36 48.03
CA THR A 26 -9.60 3.28 49.06
C THR A 26 -8.52 4.31 49.37
N SER A 27 -8.70 5.54 48.91
CA SER A 27 -7.89 6.68 49.33
C SER A 27 -8.57 7.41 50.50
N ARG A 28 -7.99 7.26 51.70
CA ARG A 28 -8.18 8.20 52.82
C ARG A 28 -7.03 9.19 52.79
N ILE A 29 -7.28 10.50 52.63
CA ILE A 29 -6.33 11.55 53.04
C ILE A 29 -7.07 12.74 53.66
N PHE A 30 -6.42 13.25 54.70
CA PHE A 30 -6.71 14.27 55.70
C PHE A 30 -7.15 15.66 55.20
N PHE A 31 -7.91 16.36 56.06
CA PHE A 31 -8.17 17.79 55.98
C PHE A 31 -6.99 18.60 56.53
N SER A 32 -6.53 19.59 55.77
CA SER A 32 -5.95 20.82 56.30
C SER A 32 -6.19 21.97 55.33
N THR A 33 -6.91 22.98 55.84
CA THR A 33 -6.86 24.40 55.47
C THR A 33 -6.92 24.80 53.98
N GLY A 34 -8.12 25.22 53.56
CA GLY A 34 -8.35 26.46 52.80
C GLY A 34 -7.67 26.66 51.44
N GLU A 35 -8.30 26.18 50.36
CA GLU A 35 -8.52 26.93 49.11
C GLU A 35 -9.43 26.10 48.19
N LEU A 36 -10.48 26.72 47.67
CA LEU A 36 -11.53 26.06 46.89
C LEU A 36 -11.10 25.97 45.40
N ILE A 37 -10.24 25.02 45.07
CA ILE A 37 -9.86 24.74 43.67
C ILE A 37 -11.00 23.95 43.00
N ARG A 38 -11.76 24.59 42.12
CA ARG A 38 -12.73 23.93 41.23
C ARG A 38 -11.98 23.07 40.20
N VAL A 39 -11.87 21.76 40.45
CA VAL A 39 -11.41 20.79 39.46
C VAL A 39 -12.58 20.47 38.53
N LEU A 40 -12.52 20.98 37.29
CA LEU A 40 -13.46 20.59 36.23
C LEU A 40 -13.12 19.17 35.74
N PRO A 41 -14.09 18.26 35.56
CA PRO A 41 -13.82 16.94 35.04
C PRO A 41 -13.34 17.03 33.59
N TYR A 42 -12.10 16.59 33.33
CA TYR A 42 -11.58 16.41 31.99
C TYR A 42 -12.29 15.22 31.34
N THR A 43 -13.29 15.50 30.51
CA THR A 43 -14.01 14.51 29.72
C THR A 43 -13.13 14.07 28.55
N ARG A 44 -12.59 12.85 28.63
CA ARG A 44 -11.86 12.23 27.53
C ARG A 44 -12.86 11.83 26.44
N SER A 45 -13.07 12.69 25.46
CA SER A 45 -13.82 12.36 24.24
C SER A 45 -13.04 11.30 23.47
N SER A 46 -13.43 10.03 23.63
CA SER A 46 -13.01 8.97 22.73
C SER A 46 -13.75 9.15 21.40
N ARG A 47 -13.16 9.92 20.48
CA ARG A 47 -13.58 9.86 19.09
C ARG A 47 -13.13 8.53 18.53
N SER A 48 -14.07 7.60 18.42
CA SER A 48 -13.95 6.44 17.53
C SER A 48 -13.72 6.98 16.13
N ILE A 49 -12.49 6.84 15.62
CA ILE A 49 -12.20 7.05 14.21
C ILE A 49 -12.74 5.81 13.51
N SER A 50 -13.99 5.90 13.07
CA SER A 50 -14.56 4.98 12.10
C SER A 50 -13.74 5.10 10.82
N SER A 51 -12.85 4.13 10.57
CA SER A 51 -12.17 4.03 9.27
C SER A 51 -13.18 3.50 8.26
N THR A 52 -13.96 4.39 7.65
CA THR A 52 -14.72 4.05 6.46
C THR A 52 -13.74 3.83 5.31
N ARG A 53 -13.58 2.55 4.94
CA ARG A 53 -12.74 1.98 3.88
C ARG A 53 -12.66 2.86 2.62
N ALA A 54 -11.46 3.37 2.32
CA ALA A 54 -11.09 3.90 1.00
C ALA A 54 -11.01 2.81 -0.09
N ALA A 55 -11.10 1.53 0.28
CA ALA A 55 -10.96 0.38 -0.62
C ALA A 55 -12.11 0.23 -1.65
N HIS A 56 -13.24 0.94 -1.50
CA HIS A 56 -14.39 0.75 -2.38
C HIS A 56 -14.33 1.51 -3.73
N ASN A 57 -13.29 2.32 -3.97
CA ASN A 57 -13.24 3.13 -5.20
C ASN A 57 -12.32 2.56 -6.29
N GLU A 58 -11.35 1.70 -5.95
CA GLU A 58 -10.37 1.19 -6.93
C GLU A 58 -11.00 0.21 -7.93
N GLU A 59 -11.88 -0.69 -7.46
CA GLU A 59 -12.59 -1.64 -8.33
C GLU A 59 -13.49 -0.92 -9.35
N ALA A 60 -14.22 0.11 -8.90
CA ALA A 60 -15.06 0.92 -9.78
C ALA A 60 -14.22 1.69 -10.81
N ALA A 61 -13.11 2.29 -10.38
CA ALA A 61 -12.17 2.96 -11.26
C ALA A 61 -11.57 1.99 -12.31
N ALA A 62 -11.21 0.78 -11.90
CA ALA A 62 -10.69 -0.25 -12.80
C ALA A 62 -11.71 -0.66 -13.87
N LYS A 63 -12.97 -0.88 -13.48
CA LYS A 63 -14.06 -1.17 -14.43
C LYS A 63 -14.27 -0.03 -15.43
N ALA A 64 -14.25 1.22 -14.97
CA ALA A 64 -14.38 2.37 -15.85
C ALA A 64 -13.19 2.48 -16.81
N ALA A 65 -11.97 2.34 -16.32
CA ALA A 65 -10.74 2.43 -17.12
C ALA A 65 -10.67 1.33 -18.19
N ALA A 66 -11.14 0.12 -17.89
CA ALA A 66 -11.15 -1.00 -18.83
C ALA A 66 -11.98 -0.75 -20.08
N SER A 67 -13.07 0.02 -19.97
CA SER A 67 -13.93 0.33 -21.12
C SER A 67 -13.25 1.15 -22.22
N VAL A 68 -12.14 1.82 -21.91
CA VAL A 68 -11.42 2.72 -22.83
C VAL A 68 -9.97 2.30 -23.08
N ALA A 69 -9.56 1.14 -22.56
CA ALA A 69 -8.19 0.62 -22.51
C ALA A 69 -7.38 0.83 -23.80
N ASP A 70 -7.92 0.35 -24.93
CA ASP A 70 -7.20 0.26 -26.20
C ASP A 70 -7.74 1.22 -27.26
N THR A 71 -8.42 2.29 -26.84
CA THR A 71 -8.94 3.33 -27.74
C THR A 71 -7.83 4.21 -28.36
N GLY A 72 -6.58 4.05 -27.92
CA GLY A 72 -5.45 4.91 -28.30
C GLY A 72 -5.48 6.30 -27.69
N ALA A 73 -6.55 6.67 -26.99
CA ALA A 73 -6.69 7.96 -26.33
C ALA A 73 -5.61 8.17 -25.24
N PRO A 74 -5.18 9.42 -24.99
CA PRO A 74 -4.23 9.73 -23.94
C PRO A 74 -4.84 9.50 -22.55
N THR A 75 -4.06 8.86 -21.69
CA THR A 75 -4.35 8.61 -20.28
C THR A 75 -3.97 9.79 -19.40
N ILE A 76 -4.22 9.69 -18.09
CA ILE A 76 -3.71 10.65 -17.12
C ILE A 76 -2.17 10.65 -17.06
N PHE A 77 -1.52 9.51 -17.27
CA PHE A 77 -0.06 9.39 -17.26
C PHE A 77 0.58 10.07 -18.47
N ASP A 78 -0.06 10.05 -19.63
CA ASP A 78 0.40 10.82 -20.81
C ASP A 78 0.42 12.33 -20.51
N LYS A 79 -0.54 12.83 -19.71
CA LYS A 79 -0.56 14.22 -19.27
C LYS A 79 0.56 14.53 -18.29
N ILE A 80 0.92 13.59 -17.41
CA ILE A 80 2.05 13.71 -16.48
C ILE A 80 3.37 13.71 -17.25
N ILE A 81 3.56 12.79 -18.20
CA ILE A 81 4.76 12.71 -19.05
C ILE A 81 4.94 14.01 -19.82
N ALA A 82 3.86 14.54 -20.40
CA ALA A 82 3.86 15.82 -21.12
C ALA A 82 3.94 17.06 -20.20
N LYS A 83 4.09 16.89 -18.88
CA LYS A 83 4.12 17.97 -17.86
C LYS A 83 2.92 18.92 -17.91
N LYS A 84 1.76 18.43 -18.41
CA LYS A 84 0.51 19.21 -18.51
C LYS A 84 -0.22 19.30 -17.17
N ILE A 85 0.06 18.36 -16.27
CA ILE A 85 -0.42 18.35 -14.89
C ILE A 85 0.76 18.12 -13.95
N PRO A 86 0.74 18.70 -12.74
CA PRO A 86 1.84 18.53 -11.78
C PRO A 86 1.90 17.10 -11.25
N SER A 87 3.12 16.64 -10.97
CA SER A 87 3.40 15.42 -10.23
C SER A 87 4.68 15.58 -9.41
N ASP A 88 4.79 14.85 -8.29
CA ASP A 88 6.01 14.80 -7.50
C ASP A 88 6.95 13.74 -8.06
N ILE A 89 7.92 14.16 -8.87
CA ILE A 89 8.82 13.28 -9.64
C ILE A 89 10.02 12.89 -8.79
N ILE A 90 10.25 11.57 -8.68
CA ILE A 90 11.35 10.98 -7.91
C ILE A 90 12.53 10.58 -8.81
N TYR A 91 12.22 10.11 -10.03
CA TYR A 91 13.20 9.68 -11.01
C TYR A 91 12.67 9.91 -12.42
N GLU A 92 13.55 10.33 -13.32
CA GLU A 92 13.22 10.53 -14.73
C GLU A 92 14.48 10.33 -15.57
N ASP A 93 14.38 9.49 -16.60
CA ASP A 93 15.39 9.34 -17.65
C ASP A 93 14.74 9.43 -19.04
N GLU A 94 15.42 8.97 -20.10
CA GLU A 94 14.90 8.98 -21.47
C GLU A 94 13.65 8.11 -21.66
N ASN A 95 13.57 6.96 -20.99
CA ASN A 95 12.56 5.93 -21.23
C ASN A 95 11.55 5.78 -20.10
N VAL A 96 11.89 6.19 -18.88
CA VAL A 96 11.15 5.92 -17.66
C VAL A 96 10.88 7.21 -16.88
N LEU A 97 9.72 7.26 -16.25
CA LEU A 97 9.32 8.30 -15.31
C LEU A 97 8.80 7.65 -14.03
N ALA A 98 9.21 8.16 -12.87
CA ALA A 98 8.69 7.75 -11.58
C ALA A 98 8.22 8.94 -10.76
N PHE A 99 7.02 8.83 -10.18
CA PHE A 99 6.38 9.89 -9.41
C PHE A 99 5.50 9.32 -8.29
N ARG A 100 5.28 10.10 -7.23
CA ARG A 100 4.45 9.65 -6.09
C ARG A 100 3.00 9.44 -6.52
N ASP A 101 2.41 8.35 -6.02
CA ASP A 101 0.98 8.12 -6.16
C ASP A 101 0.19 9.16 -5.37
N ILE A 102 -0.90 9.67 -5.93
CA ILE A 102 -1.79 10.65 -5.29
C ILE A 102 -2.66 10.02 -4.18
N ASN A 103 -2.86 8.70 -4.23
CA ASN A 103 -3.60 7.91 -3.26
C ASN A 103 -2.68 6.83 -2.63
N PRO A 104 -1.70 7.21 -1.80
CA PRO A 104 -0.69 6.30 -1.28
C PRO A 104 -1.27 5.18 -0.40
N GLN A 105 -0.91 3.92 -0.69
CA GLN A 105 -1.31 2.73 0.10
C GLN A 105 -0.24 2.29 1.12
N ALA A 106 0.89 3.00 1.16
CA ALA A 106 1.98 2.84 2.10
C ALA A 106 2.71 4.19 2.27
N PRO A 107 3.51 4.39 3.33
CA PRO A 107 4.25 5.64 3.55
C PRO A 107 5.10 6.06 2.34
N VAL A 108 5.69 5.09 1.65
CA VAL A 108 6.24 5.29 0.29
C VAL A 108 5.35 4.53 -0.68
N HIS A 109 4.75 5.24 -1.62
CA HIS A 109 4.02 4.69 -2.77
C HIS A 109 4.35 5.50 -4.02
N VAL A 110 5.16 4.91 -4.90
CA VAL A 110 5.64 5.55 -6.14
C VAL A 110 5.22 4.71 -7.33
N LEU A 111 4.80 5.35 -8.40
CA LEU A 111 4.51 4.72 -9.68
C LEU A 111 5.72 4.87 -10.60
N VAL A 112 6.15 3.80 -11.24
CA VAL A 112 7.20 3.78 -12.27
C VAL A 112 6.56 3.39 -13.60
N ILE A 113 6.68 4.25 -14.61
CA ILE A 113 5.98 4.10 -15.90
C ILE A 113 6.95 4.27 -17.08
N PRO A 114 6.70 3.60 -18.23
CA PRO A 114 7.43 3.91 -19.45
C PRO A 114 6.91 5.23 -20.02
N LYS A 115 7.80 6.06 -20.58
CA LYS A 115 7.42 7.30 -21.25
C LYS A 115 6.74 7.04 -22.60
N LEU A 116 7.21 6.01 -23.31
CA LEU A 116 6.58 5.54 -24.53
C LEU A 116 5.66 4.36 -24.22
N ARG A 117 4.37 4.50 -24.49
CA ARG A 117 3.38 3.45 -24.23
C ARG A 117 3.51 2.28 -25.22
N ASP A 118 3.71 2.52 -26.52
CA ASP A 118 3.84 1.49 -27.58
C ASP A 118 2.89 0.26 -27.47
N GLY A 119 1.62 0.49 -27.09
CA GLY A 119 0.65 -0.59 -26.89
C GLY A 119 0.69 -1.29 -25.51
N LEU A 120 1.63 -0.94 -24.63
CA LEU A 120 1.68 -1.34 -23.22
C LEU A 120 0.61 -0.64 -22.38
N THR A 121 -0.66 -0.83 -22.75
CA THR A 121 -1.82 -0.45 -21.94
C THR A 121 -1.94 -1.35 -20.70
N THR A 122 -1.49 -2.60 -20.81
CA THR A 122 -1.42 -3.60 -19.75
C THR A 122 -0.11 -4.40 -19.87
N LEU A 123 0.26 -5.18 -18.85
CA LEU A 123 1.40 -6.10 -18.95
C LEU A 123 1.12 -7.26 -19.93
N GLY A 124 -0.13 -7.69 -20.04
CA GLY A 124 -0.56 -8.76 -20.95
C GLY A 124 -0.36 -8.43 -22.43
N ASN A 125 -0.24 -7.14 -22.77
CA ASN A 125 0.08 -6.66 -24.12
C ASN A 125 1.59 -6.54 -24.38
N ALA A 126 2.44 -6.98 -23.43
CA ALA A 126 3.88 -7.00 -23.64
C ALA A 126 4.27 -7.94 -24.79
N GLU A 127 5.32 -7.55 -25.51
CA GLU A 127 5.83 -8.23 -26.70
C GLU A 127 7.36 -8.30 -26.59
N PRO A 128 8.06 -9.12 -27.39
CA PRO A 128 9.52 -9.23 -27.31
C PRO A 128 10.27 -7.89 -27.44
N ARG A 129 9.75 -6.94 -28.23
CA ARG A 129 10.32 -5.59 -28.35
C ARG A 129 10.27 -4.78 -27.04
N HIS A 130 9.38 -5.13 -26.12
CA HIS A 130 9.20 -4.46 -24.84
C HIS A 130 10.14 -4.99 -23.74
N VAL A 131 10.89 -6.07 -23.98
CA VAL A 131 11.75 -6.70 -22.95
C VAL A 131 12.73 -5.71 -22.34
N GLU A 132 13.34 -4.85 -23.16
CA GLU A 132 14.30 -3.85 -22.69
C GLU A 132 13.64 -2.83 -21.74
N VAL A 133 12.53 -2.21 -22.16
CA VAL A 133 11.84 -1.21 -21.31
C VAL A 133 11.29 -1.85 -20.04
N LEU A 134 10.81 -3.10 -20.07
CA LEU A 134 10.38 -3.83 -18.88
C LEU A 134 11.53 -4.03 -17.88
N GLY A 135 12.73 -4.35 -18.37
CA GLY A 135 13.94 -4.41 -17.54
C GLY A 135 14.31 -3.04 -16.94
N GLN A 136 14.22 -1.98 -17.74
CA GLN A 136 14.45 -0.60 -17.28
C GLN A 136 13.47 -0.18 -16.19
N LEU A 137 12.18 -0.56 -16.29
CA LEU A 137 11.17 -0.26 -15.27
C LEU A 137 11.47 -0.95 -13.92
N LEU A 138 11.90 -2.21 -13.95
CA LEU A 138 12.30 -2.92 -12.74
C LEU A 138 13.57 -2.33 -12.13
N HIS A 139 14.56 -1.98 -12.95
CA HIS A 139 15.77 -1.31 -12.48
C HIS A 139 15.46 0.06 -11.86
N ALA A 140 14.62 0.86 -12.52
CA ALA A 140 14.15 2.14 -11.99
C ALA A 140 13.39 1.98 -10.67
N SER A 141 12.64 0.89 -10.48
CA SER A 141 11.97 0.59 -9.20
C SER A 141 12.96 0.42 -8.05
N LYS A 142 14.12 -0.21 -8.30
CA LYS A 142 15.22 -0.29 -7.33
C LYS A 142 15.82 1.10 -7.06
N ILE A 143 16.05 1.93 -8.09
CA ILE A 143 16.57 3.31 -7.91
C ILE A 143 15.61 4.14 -7.06
N VAL A 144 14.30 4.03 -7.30
CA VAL A 144 13.26 4.67 -6.50
C VAL A 144 13.35 4.21 -5.03
N ALA A 145 13.48 2.90 -4.80
CA ALA A 145 13.60 2.37 -3.45
C ALA A 145 14.82 2.91 -2.69
N GLU A 146 15.96 3.10 -3.38
CA GLU A 146 17.15 3.75 -2.81
C GLU A 146 16.90 5.22 -2.47
N LYS A 147 16.32 5.98 -3.40
CA LYS A 147 16.03 7.42 -3.22
C LYS A 147 15.03 7.68 -2.09
N GLU A 148 14.09 6.76 -1.90
CA GLU A 148 13.05 6.85 -0.87
C GLU A 148 13.47 6.22 0.47
N GLY A 149 14.68 5.65 0.57
CA GLY A 149 15.18 5.06 1.81
C GLY A 149 14.45 3.79 2.26
N ILE A 150 13.95 2.99 1.30
CA ILE A 150 13.20 1.75 1.55
C ILE A 150 13.90 0.50 1.00
N LEU A 151 15.21 0.59 0.72
CA LEU A 151 15.98 -0.50 0.11
C LEU A 151 15.99 -1.78 0.95
N ASP A 152 15.86 -1.66 2.27
CA ASP A 152 15.80 -2.78 3.20
C ASP A 152 14.52 -3.62 3.07
N GLY A 153 13.49 -3.08 2.41
CA GLY A 153 12.24 -3.81 2.21
C GLY A 153 11.18 -3.00 1.47
N PHE A 154 10.84 -3.46 0.27
CA PHE A 154 9.77 -2.90 -0.56
C PHE A 154 9.07 -3.99 -1.37
N ARG A 155 7.90 -3.66 -1.92
CA ARG A 155 7.14 -4.52 -2.83
C ARG A 155 6.94 -3.80 -4.15
N VAL A 156 7.19 -4.51 -5.25
CA VAL A 156 6.81 -4.08 -6.59
C VAL A 156 5.52 -4.80 -6.99
N VAL A 157 4.51 -4.06 -7.45
CA VAL A 157 3.23 -4.64 -7.93
C VAL A 157 2.93 -4.13 -9.34
N ILE A 158 2.50 -5.03 -10.21
CA ILE A 158 1.95 -4.70 -11.53
C ILE A 158 0.56 -5.31 -11.57
N ASN A 159 -0.45 -4.47 -11.75
CA ASN A 159 -1.82 -4.90 -11.92
C ASN A 159 -2.13 -5.07 -13.40
N ASN A 160 -2.79 -6.18 -13.76
CA ASN A 160 -3.18 -6.46 -15.14
C ASN A 160 -4.68 -6.73 -15.25
N GLY A 161 -5.42 -5.77 -15.80
CA GLY A 161 -6.85 -5.86 -16.03
C GLY A 161 -7.72 -5.61 -14.79
N VAL A 162 -9.03 -5.78 -14.97
CA VAL A 162 -10.07 -5.39 -14.00
C VAL A 162 -9.96 -6.17 -12.69
N GLU A 163 -9.81 -7.49 -12.76
CA GLU A 163 -9.75 -8.36 -11.57
C GLU A 163 -8.51 -8.11 -10.70
N ALA A 164 -7.46 -7.51 -11.29
CA ALA A 164 -6.25 -7.08 -10.58
C ALA A 164 -6.33 -5.61 -10.12
N CYS A 165 -7.49 -4.95 -10.25
CA CYS A 165 -7.68 -3.53 -9.93
C CYS A 165 -6.74 -2.58 -10.70
N GLN A 166 -6.49 -2.83 -12.00
CA GLN A 166 -5.76 -1.88 -12.83
C GLN A 166 -6.60 -0.63 -13.14
N SER A 167 -6.21 0.53 -12.61
CA SER A 167 -6.99 1.78 -12.70
C SER A 167 -6.57 2.71 -13.85
N VAL A 168 -5.38 2.51 -14.43
CA VAL A 168 -4.89 3.27 -15.60
C VAL A 168 -4.31 2.33 -16.65
N TYR A 169 -4.77 2.46 -17.89
CA TYR A 169 -4.34 1.63 -19.03
C TYR A 169 -3.11 2.19 -19.73
N HIS A 170 -2.06 2.31 -18.92
CA HIS A 170 -0.69 2.63 -19.25
C HIS A 170 0.14 1.86 -18.23
N LEU A 171 1.02 0.96 -18.67
CA LEU A 171 1.77 0.06 -17.79
C LEU A 171 2.46 0.85 -16.66
N HIS A 172 2.27 0.39 -15.43
CA HIS A 172 2.86 1.02 -14.26
C HIS A 172 3.23 -0.02 -13.21
N LEU A 173 4.36 0.21 -12.55
CA LEU A 173 4.82 -0.55 -11.40
C LEU A 173 4.59 0.29 -10.15
N HIS A 174 3.86 -0.27 -9.19
CA HIS A 174 3.77 0.32 -7.85
C HIS A 174 4.99 -0.11 -7.04
N VAL A 175 5.73 0.84 -6.49
CA VAL A 175 6.81 0.63 -5.53
C VAL A 175 6.27 1.05 -4.16
N LEU A 176 6.04 0.07 -3.28
CA LEU A 176 5.47 0.28 -1.95
C LEU A 176 6.50 -0.04 -0.86
N GLY A 177 6.64 0.83 0.13
CA GLY A 177 7.59 0.65 1.23
C GLY A 177 7.30 1.52 2.45
N GLY A 178 8.25 1.54 3.39
CA GLY A 178 8.16 2.33 4.63
C GLY A 178 7.26 1.74 5.70
N ARG A 179 6.73 0.52 5.49
CA ARG A 179 6.02 -0.28 6.50
C ARG A 179 6.14 -1.78 6.18
N GLN A 180 5.86 -2.64 7.17
CA GLN A 180 5.74 -4.08 6.92
C GLN A 180 4.63 -4.37 5.90
N MET A 181 4.96 -5.14 4.87
CA MET A 181 4.00 -5.62 3.89
C MET A 181 3.33 -6.92 4.36
N LYS A 182 2.01 -7.02 4.19
CA LYS A 182 1.22 -8.19 4.58
C LYS A 182 1.21 -9.27 3.50
N TRP A 183 0.79 -10.48 3.87
CA TRP A 183 0.55 -11.60 2.97
C TRP A 183 -0.85 -12.20 3.25
N PRO A 184 -1.68 -12.50 2.24
CA PRO A 184 -1.42 -12.37 0.79
C PRO A 184 -1.29 -10.90 0.30
N PRO A 185 -0.77 -10.67 -0.93
CA PRO A 185 -0.54 -9.34 -1.48
C PRO A 185 -1.78 -8.81 -2.22
N GLY A 186 -2.91 -8.77 -1.50
CA GLY A 186 -4.23 -8.33 -1.96
C GLY A 186 -5.20 -8.47 -0.80
#